data_AF-A0A6J4UEE4-F1
#
_entry.id   AF-A0A6J4UEE4-F1
#
_cell.length_a   1.000
_cell.length_b   1.000
_cell.length_c   1.000
_cell.angle_alpha   90.00
_cell.angle_beta   90.00
_cell.angle_gamma   90.00
#
_symmetry.space_group_name_H-M   'P 1'
#
loop_
_entity.id
_entity.type
_entity.pdbx_description
1 polymer ?
#
loop_
_entity_poly.entity_id
_entity_poly.type
_entity_poly.pdbx_seq_one_letter_code
_entity_poly.pdbx_strand_id
1 'polypeptide(L)' 'MGCRVDTIYDVGVAALGRLFGPLGRLFEDGVGAIVVAAGMDGALPSVVAGLSPVPVIGLPTSVGYG' A
#
# COMPACT_ATOMS: atom_id res chain seq x y z
N MET A 1 10.16 2.26 -21.64
CA MET A 1 10.22 1.48 -20.40
C MET A 1 9.10 1.98 -19.51
N GLY A 2 8.17 1.12 -19.12
CA GLY A 2 7.03 1.53 -18.30
C GLY A 2 6.47 0.32 -17.57
N CYS A 3 6.23 0.49 -16.28
CA CYS A 3 5.39 -0.43 -15.52
C CYS A 3 3.94 0.02 -15.69
N ARG A 4 3.00 -0.91 -15.81
CA ARG A 4 1.59 -0.60 -15.55
C ARG A 4 1.45 -0.34 -14.05
N VAL A 5 0.75 0.73 -13.70
CA VAL A 5 0.61 1.20 -12.32
C VAL A 5 -0.86 1.27 -11.98
N ASP A 6 -1.26 0.50 -10.98
CA ASP A 6 -2.56 0.60 -10.34
C ASP A 6 -2.40 1.31 -9.00
N THR A 7 -3.21 2.34 -8.77
CA THR A 7 -3.06 3.22 -7.60
C THR A 7 -4.29 3.18 -6.73
N ILE A 8 -4.07 3.16 -5.43
CA ILE A 8 -5.11 3.21 -4.40
C ILE A 8 -4.84 4.42 -3.52
N TYR A 9 -5.90 5.13 -3.15
CA TYR A 9 -5.85 6.30 -2.28
C TYR A 9 -6.81 6.09 -1.11
N ASP A 10 -6.69 6.95 -0.08
CA ASP A 10 -7.53 6.91 1.13
C ASP A 10 -7.48 5.57 1.90
N VAL A 11 -6.26 5.03 2.01
CA VAL A 11 -5.96 3.85 2.82
C VAL A 11 -5.03 4.23 3.96
N GLY A 12 -5.34 3.73 5.16
CA GLY A 12 -4.59 4.01 6.38
C GLY A 12 -4.87 2.95 7.43
N VAL A 13 -4.09 2.97 8.51
CA VAL A 13 -4.16 1.93 9.55
C VAL A 13 -5.40 2.10 10.43
N ALA A 14 -5.88 3.34 10.61
CA ALA A 14 -7.07 3.65 11.41
C ALA A 14 -8.36 2.99 10.89
N ALA A 15 -8.39 2.59 9.61
CA ALA A 15 -9.55 1.96 8.99
C ALA A 15 -9.14 0.85 8.00
N LEU A 16 -8.46 -0.19 8.48
CA LEU A 16 -7.98 -1.31 7.65
C LEU A 16 -9.05 -1.98 6.78
N GLY A 17 -10.34 -1.87 7.14
CA GLY A 17 -11.44 -2.30 6.29
C GLY A 17 -11.39 -1.71 4.87
N ARG A 18 -10.88 -0.48 4.72
CA ARG A 18 -10.70 0.18 3.41
C ARG A 18 -9.54 -0.38 2.59
N LEU A 19 -8.61 -1.12 3.21
CA LEU A 19 -7.43 -1.66 2.55
C LEU A 19 -7.70 -3.01 1.87
N PHE A 20 -8.49 -3.90 2.49
CA PHE A 20 -8.60 -5.29 2.02
C PHE A 20 -9.17 -5.45 0.61
N GLY A 21 -10.24 -4.72 0.28
CA GLY A 21 -10.85 -4.78 -1.06
C GLY A 21 -9.90 -4.30 -2.16
N PRO A 22 -9.35 -3.07 -2.05
CA PRO A 22 -8.37 -2.57 -3.00
C PRO A 22 -7.10 -3.43 -3.10
N LEU A 23 -6.59 -3.95 -1.98
CA LEU A 23 -5.40 -4.81 -1.98
C LEU A 23 -5.68 -6.14 -2.69
N GLY A 24 -6.87 -6.74 -2.50
CA GLY A 24 -7.30 -7.91 -3.24
C GLY A 24 -7.33 -7.67 -4.75
N ARG A 25 -7.85 -6.52 -5.17
CA ARG A 25 -7.86 -6.12 -6.60
C ARG A 25 -6.45 -6.03 -7.18
N LEU A 26 -5.48 -5.46 -6.46
CA LEU A 26 -4.08 -5.45 -6.94
C LEU A 26 -3.54 -6.86 -7.16
N PHE A 27 -3.88 -7.81 -6.29
CA PHE A 27 -3.46 -9.20 -6.45
C PHE A 27 -4.13 -9.87 -7.66
N GLU A 28 -5.43 -9.61 -7.89
CA GLU A 28 -6.15 -10.07 -9.09
C GLU A 28 -5.53 -9.51 -10.38
N ASP A 29 -5.09 -8.24 -10.35
CA ASP A 29 -4.42 -7.58 -11.46
C ASP A 29 -2.96 -8.06 -11.65
N GLY A 30 -2.44 -8.90 -10.76
CA GLY A 30 -1.15 -9.57 -10.89
C GLY A 30 0.05 -8.65 -10.67
N VAL A 31 -0.05 -7.70 -9.74
CA VAL A 31 1.07 -6.78 -9.43
C VAL A 31 2.32 -7.52 -8.97
N GLY A 32 3.48 -7.13 -9.49
CA GLY A 32 4.77 -7.74 -9.13
C GLY A 32 5.48 -7.08 -7.94
N ALA A 33 5.04 -5.89 -7.51
CA ALA A 33 5.55 -5.16 -6.36
C ALA A 33 4.52 -4.11 -5.91
N ILE A 34 4.57 -3.72 -4.64
CA ILE A 34 3.71 -2.68 -4.07
C ILE A 34 4.57 -1.57 -3.49
N VAL A 35 4.24 -0.31 -3.79
CA VAL A 35 4.83 0.86 -3.14
C VAL A 35 3.79 1.46 -2.21
N VAL A 36 4.12 1.55 -0.92
CA VAL A 36 3.23 2.12 0.10
C VAL A 36 3.79 3.47 0.51
N ALA A 37 3.15 4.54 0.06
CA ALA A 37 3.45 5.90 0.45
C ALA A 37 2.68 6.25 1.75
N ALA A 38 3.38 6.38 2.87
CA ALA A 38 2.77 6.67 4.16
C ALA A 38 3.60 7.70 4.95
N GLY A 39 2.91 8.65 5.60
CA GLY A 39 3.48 9.56 6.58
C GLY A 39 3.16 9.08 8.00
N MET A 40 2.13 9.66 8.60
CA MET A 40 1.67 9.37 9.97
C MET A 40 1.30 7.89 10.20
N ASP A 41 0.80 7.22 9.17
CA ASP A 41 0.50 5.79 9.17
C ASP A 41 1.78 4.94 8.96
N GLY A 42 2.84 5.20 9.74
CA GLY A 42 4.14 4.51 9.60
C GLY A 42 4.07 2.98 9.74
N ALA A 43 2.95 2.45 10.25
CA ALA A 43 2.68 1.02 10.30
C ALA A 43 2.05 0.44 9.01
N LEU A 44 1.49 1.27 8.12
CA LEU A 44 0.83 0.81 6.89
C LEU A 44 1.76 -0.02 5.99
N PRO A 45 3.02 0.35 5.73
CA PRO A 45 3.93 -0.49 4.94
C PRO A 45 4.13 -1.88 5.54
N SER A 46 4.27 -1.97 6.88
CA SER A 46 4.44 -3.23 7.60
C SER A 46 3.19 -4.11 7.53
N VAL A 47 2.00 -3.51 7.66
CA VAL A 47 0.73 -4.23 7.52
C VAL A 47 0.57 -4.78 6.10
N VAL A 48 0.81 -3.96 5.08
CA VAL A 48 0.72 -4.39 3.68
C VAL A 48 1.76 -5.47 3.38
N ALA A 49 2.97 -5.36 3.91
CA ALA A 49 4.00 -6.41 3.78
C ALA A 49 3.57 -7.75 4.38
N GLY A 50 2.88 -7.75 5.52
CA GLY A 50 2.36 -8.98 6.13
C GLY A 50 1.20 -9.63 5.37
N LEU A 51 0.49 -8.85 4.54
CA LEU A 51 -0.66 -9.32 3.76
C LEU A 51 -0.31 -9.58 2.28
N SER A 52 0.88 -9.18 1.85
CA SER A 52 1.31 -9.22 0.45
C SER A 52 2.19 -10.42 0.15
N PRO A 53 1.91 -11.19 -0.92
CA PRO A 53 2.80 -12.24 -1.41
C PRO A 53 3.97 -11.69 -2.24
N VAL A 54 3.96 -10.40 -2.57
CA VAL A 54 4.97 -9.73 -3.42
C VAL A 54 5.75 -8.67 -2.64
N PRO A 55 6.96 -8.27 -3.11
CA PRO A 55 7.77 -7.25 -2.45
C PRO A 55 7.01 -5.96 -2.18
N VAL A 56 7.17 -5.42 -0.97
CA VAL A 56 6.58 -4.16 -0.53
C VAL A 56 7.68 -3.16 -0.22
N ILE A 57 7.58 -1.97 -0.81
CA ILE A 57 8.52 -0.86 -0.64
C ILE A 57 7.81 0.23 0.16
N GLY A 58 8.25 0.46 1.39
CA GLY A 58 7.78 1.58 2.21
C GLY A 58 8.42 2.88 1.74
N LEU A 59 7.60 3.82 1.27
CA LEU A 59 8.02 5.17 0.89
C LEU A 59 7.55 6.16 1.98
N PRO A 60 8.45 6.67 2.84
CA PRO A 60 8.08 7.67 3.83
C PRO A 60 7.72 8.98 3.15
N THR A 61 6.59 9.57 3.52
CA THR A 61 6.14 10.87 2.97
C THR A 61 6.07 11.94 4.04
N SER A 62 6.38 13.18 3.68
CA SER A 62 6.33 14.35 4.58
C SER A 62 4.91 14.86 4.89
N VAL A 63 3.88 14.17 4.40
CA VAL A 63 2.46 14.52 4.59
C VAL A 63 1.82 13.58 5.62
N GLY A 64 1.31 14.17 6.70
CA GLY A 64 0.88 13.50 7.93
C GLY A 64 1.42 14.27 9.14
N TYR A 65 0.70 14.29 10.27
CA TYR A 65 1.25 14.88 11.50
C TYR A 65 2.29 13.92 12.09
N GLY A 66 3.55 14.10 11.67
CA GLY A 66 4.70 13.34 12.21
C GLY A 66 4.98 12.05 11.47
#